data_AF-V9GFK6-F1
#
_entry.id   AF-V9GFK6-F1
#
_cell.length_a   1.000
_cell.length_b   1.000
_cell.length_c   1.000
_cell.angle_alpha   90.00
_cell.angle_beta   90.00
_cell.angle_gamma   90.00
#
_symmetry.space_group_name_H-M   'P 1'
#
loop_
_entity.id
_entity.type
_entity.pdbx_description
1 polymer ?
#
loop_
_entity_poly.entity_id
_entity_poly.type
_entity_poly.pdbx_seq_one_letter_code
_entity_poly.pdbx_strand_id
1 'polypeptide(L)'
;MYGIPSIDFAAGIYNMLHIGEVEWASLAPDGYHPNDRGHAIYAGFLRKFLDEMLLKEHARLDDHDSLPVEPLIKGNYEHGAMLHHETACYSEDFCIQELQPEKALMNWRYSTEHRYSDHPQAALDFAAEGQCAGLLLLCGPDTGIFEYSVNGEPFVQVNPFDEWCLHAYRPVPVIFPIQNKRGPIFITVRNTAYKDHRSRGMELRVLKLLMS
;
A
#
# COMPACT_ATOMS: atom_id res chain seq x y z
N MET A 1 -4.50 -0.50 24.98
CA MET A 1 -4.59 0.57 23.97
C MET A 1 -3.36 1.46 24.16
N TYR A 2 -2.67 1.86 23.10
CA TYR A 2 -1.31 2.44 23.17
C TYR A 2 -1.19 3.84 23.79
N GLY A 3 -2.22 4.35 24.46
CA GLY A 3 -2.20 5.69 25.07
C GLY A 3 -2.05 6.86 24.08
N ILE A 4 -2.23 6.62 22.78
CA ILE A 4 -2.04 7.63 21.73
C ILE A 4 -3.30 8.51 21.64
N PRO A 5 -3.19 9.84 21.79
CA PRO A 5 -4.30 10.73 21.54
C PRO A 5 -4.75 10.65 20.08
N SER A 6 -6.05 10.67 19.83
CA SER A 6 -6.62 10.63 18.48
C SER A 6 -7.81 11.58 18.36
N ILE A 7 -8.08 12.04 17.14
CA ILE A 7 -9.23 12.87 16.80
C ILE A 7 -10.04 12.13 15.75
N ASP A 8 -11.33 11.98 16.01
CA ASP A 8 -12.27 11.41 15.03
C ASP A 8 -12.93 12.53 14.23
N PHE A 9 -12.35 12.85 13.07
CA PHE A 9 -12.94 13.83 12.14
C PHE A 9 -14.26 13.33 11.55
N ALA A 10 -14.43 12.02 11.38
CA ALA A 10 -15.62 11.44 10.77
C ALA A 10 -16.83 11.65 11.70
N ALA A 11 -16.68 11.41 13.01
CA ALA A 11 -17.72 11.70 13.99
C ALA A 11 -18.08 13.20 14.02
N GLY A 12 -17.10 14.08 13.95
CA GLY A 12 -17.31 15.53 13.91
C GLY A 12 -18.11 15.99 12.70
N ILE A 13 -17.71 15.56 11.50
CA ILE A 13 -18.45 15.86 10.26
C ILE A 13 -19.83 15.21 10.28
N TYR A 14 -19.94 13.95 10.71
CA TYR A 14 -21.21 13.24 10.77
C TYR A 14 -22.24 13.99 11.61
N ASN A 15 -21.82 14.53 12.76
CA ASN A 15 -22.70 15.35 13.58
C ASN A 15 -23.18 16.60 12.84
N MET A 16 -22.28 17.31 12.15
CA MET A 16 -22.64 18.51 11.36
C MET A 16 -23.61 18.18 10.21
N LEU A 17 -23.42 17.03 9.55
CA LEU A 17 -24.36 16.53 8.53
C LEU A 17 -25.73 16.21 9.16
N HIS A 18 -25.73 15.52 10.30
CA HIS A 18 -26.97 15.06 10.95
C HIS A 18 -27.88 16.21 11.41
N ILE A 19 -27.29 17.32 11.86
CA ILE A 19 -28.05 18.51 12.28
C ILE A 19 -28.28 19.53 11.15
N GLY A 20 -27.84 19.22 9.92
CA GLY A 20 -28.05 20.04 8.74
C GLY A 20 -27.16 21.30 8.65
N GLU A 21 -26.04 21.35 9.37
CA GLU A 21 -25.09 22.47 9.30
C GLU A 21 -24.30 22.50 7.98
N VAL A 22 -24.05 21.33 7.40
CA VAL A 22 -23.31 21.16 6.14
C VAL A 22 -23.91 20.02 5.31
N GLU A 23 -23.62 20.04 4.01
CA GLU A 23 -23.92 18.96 3.08
C GLU A 23 -22.62 18.34 2.59
N TRP A 24 -22.51 17.01 2.53
CA TRP A 24 -21.24 16.34 2.19
C TRP A 24 -20.74 16.74 0.80
N ALA A 25 -21.62 16.76 -0.20
CA ALA A 25 -21.29 17.18 -1.57
C ALA A 25 -20.78 18.63 -1.65
N SER A 26 -21.10 19.48 -0.67
CA SER A 26 -20.57 20.85 -0.60
C SER A 26 -19.13 20.92 -0.05
N LEU A 27 -18.70 19.90 0.68
CA LEU A 27 -17.37 19.79 1.28
C LEU A 27 -16.44 18.91 0.45
N ALA A 28 -16.93 17.81 -0.12
CA ALA A 28 -16.18 16.89 -0.98
C ALA A 28 -17.00 16.62 -2.25
N PRO A 29 -16.88 17.47 -3.28
CA PRO A 29 -17.70 17.36 -4.50
C PRO A 29 -17.50 16.05 -5.28
N ASP A 30 -16.32 15.43 -5.15
CA ASP A 30 -16.00 14.12 -5.73
C ASP A 30 -16.37 12.94 -4.81
N GLY A 31 -16.96 13.24 -3.64
CA GLY A 31 -17.37 12.27 -2.63
C GLY A 31 -16.29 11.88 -1.63
N TYR A 32 -15.02 12.25 -1.83
CA TYR A 32 -13.90 11.75 -1.02
C TYR A 32 -12.93 12.85 -0.57
N HIS A 33 -12.52 13.74 -1.47
CA HIS A 33 -11.48 14.73 -1.21
C HIS A 33 -12.13 16.06 -0.80
N PRO A 34 -11.85 16.56 0.41
CA PRO A 34 -12.34 17.86 0.83
C PRO A 34 -11.85 18.97 -0.11
N ASN A 35 -12.71 19.92 -0.42
CA ASN A 35 -12.32 21.23 -0.92
C ASN A 35 -11.76 22.09 0.22
N ASP A 36 -11.41 23.34 -0.07
CA ASP A 36 -10.83 24.28 0.90
C ASP A 36 -11.69 24.45 2.16
N ARG A 37 -13.03 24.48 2.01
CA ARG A 37 -13.94 24.58 3.15
C ARG A 37 -13.93 23.31 4.00
N GLY A 38 -13.94 22.13 3.38
CA GLY A 38 -13.83 20.86 4.10
C GLY A 38 -12.48 20.70 4.81
N HIS A 39 -11.38 21.08 4.16
CA HIS A 39 -10.05 21.14 4.77
C HIS A 39 -9.99 22.09 5.96
N ALA A 40 -10.61 23.27 5.86
CA ALA A 40 -10.68 24.22 6.97
C ALA A 40 -11.42 23.65 8.20
N ILE A 41 -12.45 22.82 8.00
CA ILE A 41 -13.16 22.14 9.10
C ILE A 41 -12.24 21.10 9.76
N TYR A 42 -11.59 20.23 8.98
CA TYR A 42 -10.61 19.27 9.52
C TYR A 42 -9.50 19.95 10.31
N ALA A 43 -8.93 21.02 9.76
CA ALA A 43 -7.91 21.82 10.45
C ALA A 43 -8.46 22.46 11.74
N GLY A 44 -9.74 22.88 11.75
CA GLY A 44 -10.42 23.41 12.93
C GLY A 44 -10.53 22.39 14.06
N PHE A 45 -10.89 21.14 13.77
CA PHE A 45 -10.92 20.06 14.76
C PHE A 45 -9.53 19.78 15.33
N LEU A 46 -8.52 19.69 14.45
CA LEU A 46 -7.13 19.49 14.88
C LEU A 46 -6.64 20.65 15.76
N ARG A 47 -6.88 21.89 15.34
CA ARG A 47 -6.47 23.08 16.10
C ARG A 47 -7.11 23.11 17.49
N LYS A 48 -8.42 22.85 17.59
CA LYS A 48 -9.11 22.81 18.89
C LYS A 48 -8.47 21.78 19.83
N PHE A 49 -8.19 20.58 19.33
CA PHE A 49 -7.51 19.54 20.10
C PHE A 49 -6.12 19.99 20.55
N LEU A 50 -5.32 20.57 19.66
CA LEU A 50 -3.98 21.06 19.99
C LEU A 50 -4.03 22.22 21.00
N ASP A 51 -4.96 23.17 20.86
CA ASP A 51 -5.14 24.27 21.81
C ASP A 51 -5.44 23.73 23.23
N GLU A 52 -6.35 22.76 23.34
CA GLU A 52 -6.68 22.11 24.61
C GLU A 52 -5.49 21.32 25.21
N MET A 53 -4.66 20.70 24.38
CA MET A 53 -3.46 19.96 24.79
C MET A 53 -2.23 20.84 25.02
N LEU A 54 -2.20 22.08 24.54
CA LEU A 54 -1.06 22.97 24.76
C LEU A 54 -1.31 23.92 25.94
N LEU A 55 -2.58 24.25 26.23
CA LEU A 55 -2.97 25.15 27.33
C LEU A 55 -3.01 24.48 28.70
N LYS A 56 -3.08 23.15 28.78
CA LYS A 56 -3.03 22.43 30.06
C LYS A 56 -1.57 22.39 30.55
N GLU A 57 -1.35 22.73 31.82
CA GLU A 57 -0.11 22.33 32.50
C GLU A 57 -0.10 20.80 32.57
N HIS A 58 0.72 20.19 31.74
CA HIS A 58 0.98 18.77 31.84
C HIS A 58 2.04 18.61 32.91
N ALA A 59 1.67 18.00 34.05
CA ALA A 59 2.70 17.36 34.87
C ALA A 59 3.54 16.50 33.93
N ARG A 60 4.88 16.57 34.04
CA ARG A 60 5.73 15.59 33.35
C ARG A 60 5.18 14.24 33.78
N LEU A 61 4.57 13.52 32.85
CA LEU A 61 4.16 12.16 33.06
C LEU A 61 5.48 11.38 33.18
N ASP A 62 6.00 11.28 34.40
CA ASP A 62 7.05 10.32 34.74
C ASP A 62 6.50 8.87 34.66
N ASP A 63 5.18 8.71 34.45
CA ASP A 63 4.58 7.49 33.94
C ASP A 63 4.66 7.48 32.42
N HIS A 64 5.76 6.92 31.90
CA HIS A 64 5.57 6.04 30.76
C HIS A 64 4.70 4.88 31.26
N ASP A 65 3.38 5.01 31.19
CA ASP A 65 2.47 3.88 31.21
C ASP A 65 3.13 2.79 30.36
N SER A 66 3.52 1.69 31.00
CA SER A 66 4.40 0.71 30.36
C SER A 66 3.73 0.28 29.06
N LEU A 67 4.38 0.56 27.93
CA LEU A 67 3.89 0.12 26.63
C LEU A 67 3.53 -1.37 26.74
N PRO A 68 2.41 -1.82 26.15
CA PRO A 68 2.08 -3.22 26.14
C PRO A 68 3.29 -4.03 25.67
N VAL A 69 3.72 -5.00 26.48
CA VAL A 69 4.89 -5.84 26.16
C VAL A 69 4.67 -6.62 24.87
N GLU A 70 3.41 -6.96 24.60
CA GLU A 70 2.99 -7.68 23.40
C GLU A 70 2.18 -6.76 22.48
N PRO A 71 2.37 -6.87 21.15
CA PRO A 71 1.57 -6.12 20.20
C PRO A 71 0.11 -6.59 20.25
N LEU A 72 -0.82 -5.67 19.98
CA LEU A 72 -2.26 -5.99 19.94
C LEU A 72 -2.58 -7.06 18.88
N ILE A 73 -1.86 -7.03 17.76
CA ILE A 73 -2.00 -7.97 16.65
C ILE A 73 -0.69 -8.74 16.48
N LYS A 74 -0.76 -10.06 16.67
CA LYS A 74 0.33 -11.01 16.40
C LYS A 74 0.35 -11.27 14.88
N GLY A 75 1.31 -10.67 14.17
CA GLY A 75 1.31 -10.61 12.70
C GLY A 75 1.13 -9.19 12.14
N ASN A 76 1.46 -8.18 12.93
CA ASN A 76 1.54 -6.79 12.48
C ASN A 76 2.77 -6.55 11.59
N TYR A 77 2.87 -5.35 11.02
CA TYR A 77 3.93 -4.95 10.08
C TYR A 77 5.11 -4.19 10.73
N GLU A 78 5.41 -4.38 12.02
CA GLU A 78 6.47 -3.66 12.76
C GLU A 78 7.87 -3.83 12.17
N HIS A 79 8.10 -4.93 11.43
CA HIS A 79 9.36 -5.21 10.74
C HIS A 79 9.23 -5.04 9.22
N GLY A 80 8.21 -4.31 8.77
CA GLY A 80 7.95 -4.06 7.36
C GLY A 80 9.10 -3.33 6.67
N ALA A 81 9.56 -3.87 5.55
CA ALA A 81 10.60 -3.26 4.72
C ALA A 81 10.29 -3.40 3.21
N MET A 82 10.78 -2.42 2.44
CA MET A 82 10.82 -2.48 0.98
C MET A 82 12.24 -2.79 0.53
N LEU A 83 12.45 -3.97 -0.02
CA LEU A 83 13.73 -4.38 -0.59
C LEU A 83 13.84 -3.91 -2.04
N HIS A 84 15.08 -3.71 -2.49
CA HIS A 84 15.35 -3.40 -3.89
C HIS A 84 14.93 -4.57 -4.78
N HIS A 85 14.32 -4.32 -5.95
CA HIS A 85 13.92 -5.43 -6.85
C HIS A 85 15.12 -6.29 -7.29
N GLU A 86 16.33 -5.76 -7.23
CA GLU A 86 17.56 -6.46 -7.63
C GLU A 86 18.00 -7.59 -6.70
N THR A 87 17.42 -7.68 -5.50
CA THR A 87 17.75 -8.77 -4.58
C THR A 87 17.09 -10.10 -4.95
N ALA A 88 16.23 -10.11 -5.97
CA ALA A 88 15.64 -11.32 -6.55
C ALA A 88 16.52 -11.90 -7.66
N CYS A 89 16.42 -13.21 -7.84
CA CYS A 89 16.92 -13.91 -9.03
C CYS A 89 15.84 -13.85 -10.11
N TYR A 90 16.20 -13.52 -11.35
CA TYR A 90 15.26 -13.40 -12.47
C TYR A 90 15.63 -14.36 -13.60
N SER A 91 14.64 -14.81 -14.37
CA SER A 91 14.88 -15.44 -15.67
C SER A 91 15.43 -14.41 -16.67
N GLU A 92 15.99 -14.89 -17.78
CA GLU A 92 16.58 -14.06 -18.83
C GLU A 92 15.56 -13.12 -19.52
N ASP A 93 14.27 -13.41 -19.36
CA ASP A 93 13.16 -12.65 -19.95
C ASP A 93 12.87 -11.32 -19.21
N PHE A 94 13.59 -11.02 -18.13
CA PHE A 94 13.47 -9.76 -17.41
C PHE A 94 14.55 -8.76 -17.84
N CYS A 95 14.15 -7.49 -17.95
CA CYS A 95 15.07 -6.37 -18.12
C CYS A 95 14.75 -5.25 -17.14
N ILE A 96 15.65 -4.27 -17.04
CA ILE A 96 15.43 -3.04 -16.26
C ILE A 96 14.77 -2.02 -17.18
N GLN A 97 13.70 -1.38 -16.70
CA GLN A 97 13.05 -0.27 -17.39
C GLN A 97 12.65 0.83 -16.41
N GLU A 98 12.44 2.03 -16.94
CA GLU A 98 11.72 3.11 -16.26
C GLU A 98 10.42 3.43 -17.01
N LEU A 99 9.45 4.00 -16.30
CA LEU A 99 8.22 4.46 -16.93
C LEU A 99 8.53 5.68 -17.81
N GLN A 100 8.04 5.63 -19.06
CA GLN A 100 8.21 6.75 -19.99
C GLN A 100 7.50 8.02 -19.46
N PRO A 101 8.10 9.22 -19.56
CA PRO A 101 7.56 10.44 -18.96
C PRO A 101 6.15 10.84 -19.42
N GLU A 102 5.76 10.47 -20.64
CA GLU A 102 4.43 10.74 -21.19
C GLU A 102 3.33 9.83 -20.64
N LYS A 103 3.70 8.71 -20.01
CA LYS A 103 2.73 7.81 -19.38
C LYS A 103 2.24 8.44 -18.07
N ALA A 104 0.92 8.60 -17.96
CA ALA A 104 0.30 9.14 -16.76
C ALA A 104 0.71 8.31 -15.53
N LEU A 105 1.24 8.96 -14.51
CA LEU A 105 1.66 8.35 -13.25
C LEU A 105 0.85 8.96 -12.10
N MET A 106 0.37 8.12 -11.20
CA MET A 106 -0.45 8.52 -10.05
C MET A 106 0.15 8.00 -8.74
N ASN A 107 0.07 8.80 -7.68
CA ASN A 107 0.43 8.44 -6.30
C ASN A 107 1.86 7.89 -6.14
N TRP A 108 2.79 8.31 -7.01
CA TRP A 108 4.20 7.93 -6.93
C TRP A 108 5.09 9.13 -7.26
N ARG A 109 6.12 9.32 -6.45
CA ARG A 109 7.07 10.45 -6.54
C ARG A 109 8.53 10.02 -6.52
N TYR A 110 8.77 8.72 -6.51
CA TYR A 110 10.11 8.12 -6.49
C TYR A 110 10.46 7.61 -7.89
N SER A 111 11.69 7.10 -8.06
CA SER A 111 12.08 6.46 -9.31
C SER A 111 11.06 5.38 -9.72
N THR A 112 10.82 5.30 -11.03
CA THR A 112 9.98 4.27 -11.63
C THR A 112 10.81 3.13 -12.20
N GLU A 113 12.11 3.06 -11.88
CA GLU A 113 12.94 1.90 -12.22
C GLU A 113 12.32 0.62 -11.65
N HIS A 114 12.17 -0.37 -12.53
CA HIS A 114 11.56 -1.64 -12.21
C HIS A 114 12.18 -2.76 -13.03
N ARG A 115 12.00 -3.99 -12.55
CA ARG A 115 12.19 -5.19 -13.36
C ARG A 115 10.92 -5.44 -14.18
N TYR A 116 11.09 -5.55 -15.49
CA TYR A 116 10.02 -5.66 -16.48
C TYR A 116 10.11 -6.99 -17.22
N SER A 117 8.96 -7.64 -17.44
CA SER A 117 8.80 -8.67 -18.46
C SER A 117 7.36 -8.69 -18.97
N ASP A 118 7.18 -9.07 -20.24
CA ASP A 118 5.89 -9.41 -20.86
C ASP A 118 5.85 -10.86 -21.35
N HIS A 119 6.94 -11.63 -21.12
CA HIS A 119 7.02 -13.01 -21.57
C HIS A 119 6.25 -13.93 -20.61
N PRO A 120 5.31 -14.76 -21.10
CA PRO A 120 4.70 -15.79 -20.27
C PRO A 120 5.75 -16.74 -19.70
N GLN A 121 5.58 -17.20 -18.46
CA GLN A 121 6.56 -18.03 -17.76
C GLN A 121 7.85 -17.32 -17.31
N ALA A 122 8.06 -16.04 -17.63
CA ALA A 122 9.12 -15.26 -17.01
C ALA A 122 8.97 -15.35 -15.49
N ALA A 123 10.05 -15.71 -14.80
CA ALA A 123 10.01 -16.00 -13.38
C ALA A 123 11.01 -15.17 -12.59
N LEU A 124 10.67 -14.90 -11.33
CA LEU A 124 11.61 -14.41 -10.35
C LEU A 124 11.48 -15.17 -9.03
N ASP A 125 12.60 -15.32 -8.35
CA ASP A 125 12.70 -15.97 -7.05
C ASP A 125 13.36 -15.04 -6.04
N PHE A 126 12.82 -14.98 -4.83
CA PHE A 126 13.49 -14.27 -3.73
C PHE A 126 13.19 -14.91 -2.38
N ALA A 127 14.10 -14.65 -1.44
CA ALA A 127 13.91 -14.99 -0.04
C ALA A 127 13.64 -13.70 0.76
N ALA A 128 12.76 -13.82 1.76
CA ALA A 128 12.52 -12.81 2.76
C ALA A 128 12.66 -13.43 4.16
N GLU A 129 13.14 -12.65 5.13
CA GLU A 129 13.18 -13.07 6.54
C GLU A 129 12.03 -12.37 7.27
N GLY A 130 11.07 -13.12 7.80
CA GLY A 130 9.92 -12.53 8.48
C GLY A 130 8.72 -13.45 8.55
N GLN A 131 7.54 -12.86 8.62
CA GLN A 131 6.25 -13.51 8.65
C GLN A 131 5.44 -13.27 7.36
N CYS A 132 5.81 -12.29 6.54
CA CYS A 132 5.10 -11.95 5.32
C CYS A 132 6.07 -11.51 4.22
N ALA A 133 5.67 -11.74 2.97
CA ALA A 133 6.36 -11.22 1.79
C ALA A 133 5.35 -10.67 0.78
N GLY A 134 5.83 -9.96 -0.23
CA GLY A 134 4.98 -9.40 -1.28
C GLY A 134 5.77 -8.71 -2.37
N LEU A 135 5.04 -8.10 -3.29
CA LEU A 135 5.60 -7.25 -4.35
C LEU A 135 4.96 -5.86 -4.29
N LEU A 136 5.75 -4.83 -4.57
CA LEU A 136 5.22 -3.55 -5.01
C LEU A 136 5.33 -3.52 -6.54
N LEU A 137 4.19 -3.46 -7.21
CA LEU A 137 4.10 -3.44 -8.65
C LEU A 137 3.86 -2.03 -9.18
N LEU A 138 4.30 -1.75 -10.40
CA LEU A 138 3.84 -0.58 -11.16
C LEU A 138 2.72 -1.02 -12.11
N CYS A 139 1.48 -0.97 -11.64
CA CYS A 139 0.33 -1.41 -12.42
C CYS A 139 -0.21 -0.28 -13.29
N GLY A 140 -0.63 -0.59 -14.50
CA GLY A 140 -1.18 0.35 -15.47
C GLY A 140 -1.99 -0.36 -16.56
N PRO A 141 -2.28 0.32 -17.69
CA PRO A 141 -3.28 -0.15 -18.66
C PRO A 141 -2.93 -1.46 -19.38
N ASP A 142 -1.73 -1.97 -19.18
CA ASP A 142 -1.10 -3.08 -19.88
C ASP A 142 -0.60 -4.16 -18.90
N THR A 143 -0.95 -4.03 -17.62
CA THR A 143 -0.63 -4.99 -16.57
C THR A 143 -1.30 -6.35 -16.79
N GLY A 144 -0.50 -7.40 -16.65
CA GLY A 144 -0.92 -8.79 -16.73
C GLY A 144 -1.33 -9.41 -15.40
N ILE A 145 -1.78 -10.65 -15.50
CA ILE A 145 -1.99 -11.55 -14.35
C ILE A 145 -0.68 -12.31 -14.12
N PHE A 146 -0.25 -12.38 -12.88
CA PHE A 146 0.87 -13.23 -12.48
C PHE A 146 0.38 -14.28 -11.48
N GLU A 147 1.24 -15.20 -11.12
CA GLU A 147 1.00 -16.15 -10.05
C GLU A 147 2.22 -16.29 -9.16
N TYR A 148 2.02 -16.70 -7.92
CA TYR A 148 3.10 -16.89 -6.96
C TYR A 148 2.96 -18.19 -6.19
N SER A 149 4.08 -18.72 -5.73
CA SER A 149 4.20 -19.80 -4.76
C SER A 149 4.95 -19.28 -3.55
N VAL A 150 4.47 -19.62 -2.35
CA VAL A 150 5.16 -19.36 -1.09
C VAL A 150 5.60 -20.70 -0.51
N ASN A 151 6.88 -20.85 -0.20
CA ASN A 151 7.46 -22.06 0.39
C ASN A 151 7.18 -23.35 -0.40
N GLY A 152 7.03 -23.24 -1.73
CA GLY A 152 6.76 -24.37 -2.62
C GLY A 152 5.30 -24.84 -2.65
N GLU A 153 4.38 -24.11 -2.01
CA GLU A 153 2.94 -24.36 -2.10
C GLU A 153 2.42 -24.16 -3.54
N PRO A 154 1.23 -24.70 -3.88
CA PRO A 154 0.65 -24.51 -5.21
C PRO A 154 0.55 -23.03 -5.62
N PHE A 155 0.77 -22.76 -6.90
CA PHE A 155 0.70 -21.41 -7.43
C PHE A 155 -0.70 -20.80 -7.29
N VAL A 156 -0.76 -19.56 -6.81
CA VAL A 156 -1.97 -18.76 -6.68
C VAL A 156 -1.92 -17.61 -7.67
N GLN A 157 -2.93 -17.50 -8.53
CA GLN A 157 -3.05 -16.41 -9.48
C GLN A 157 -3.50 -15.10 -8.83
N VAL A 158 -2.95 -13.98 -9.29
CA VAL A 158 -3.29 -12.63 -8.85
C VAL A 158 -3.56 -11.77 -10.07
N ASN A 159 -4.74 -11.16 -10.10
CA ASN A 159 -5.05 -10.06 -11.02
C ASN A 159 -4.90 -8.72 -10.30
N PRO A 160 -3.78 -7.99 -10.46
CA PRO A 160 -3.61 -6.67 -9.86
C PRO A 160 -4.27 -5.55 -10.69
N PHE A 161 -4.89 -5.86 -11.84
CA PHE A 161 -5.53 -4.89 -12.70
C PHE A 161 -6.88 -4.46 -12.12
N ASP A 162 -7.06 -3.15 -11.94
CA ASP A 162 -8.31 -2.53 -11.49
C ASP A 162 -8.74 -1.36 -12.39
N GLU A 163 -9.81 -0.66 -12.01
CA GLU A 163 -10.34 0.47 -12.79
C GLU A 163 -9.34 1.62 -12.98
N TRP A 164 -8.45 1.86 -12.01
CA TRP A 164 -7.44 2.91 -12.09
C TRP A 164 -6.34 2.60 -13.09
N CYS A 165 -6.10 1.32 -13.37
CA CYS A 165 -5.15 0.90 -14.40
C CYS A 165 -5.54 1.44 -15.78
N LEU A 166 -6.80 1.78 -16.04
CA LEU A 166 -7.22 2.38 -17.31
C LEU A 166 -6.72 3.83 -17.50
N HIS A 167 -6.38 4.50 -16.41
CA HIS A 167 -6.13 5.95 -16.40
C HIS A 167 -4.65 6.29 -16.21
N ALA A 168 -3.94 5.52 -15.40
CA ALA A 168 -2.56 5.83 -15.03
C ALA A 168 -1.82 4.57 -14.58
N TYR A 169 -0.49 4.69 -14.56
CA TYR A 169 0.38 3.78 -13.82
C TYR A 169 0.40 4.20 -12.35
N ARG A 170 0.37 3.22 -11.44
CA ARG A 170 0.38 3.46 -9.99
C ARG A 170 1.05 2.31 -9.23
N PRO A 171 1.60 2.59 -8.04
CA PRO A 171 2.14 1.55 -7.17
C PRO A 171 0.99 0.70 -6.62
N VAL A 172 1.10 -0.62 -6.72
CA VAL A 172 0.12 -1.58 -6.18
C VAL A 172 0.86 -2.61 -5.34
N PRO A 173 0.68 -2.62 -4.00
CA PRO A 173 1.21 -3.68 -3.17
C PRO A 173 0.37 -4.94 -3.35
N VAL A 174 1.02 -6.06 -3.63
CA VAL A 174 0.43 -7.40 -3.52
C VAL A 174 1.12 -8.11 -2.36
N ILE A 175 0.38 -8.35 -1.30
CA ILE A 175 0.86 -9.00 -0.08
C ILE A 175 0.46 -10.47 -0.13
N PHE A 176 1.43 -11.36 0.04
CA PHE A 176 1.20 -12.81 0.09
C PHE A 176 0.73 -13.24 1.50
N PRO A 177 0.19 -14.46 1.67
CA PRO A 177 -0.35 -14.91 2.94
C PRO A 177 0.67 -14.81 4.09
N ILE A 178 0.22 -14.32 5.23
CA ILE A 178 1.02 -14.25 6.45
C ILE A 178 1.30 -15.68 6.94
N GLN A 179 2.56 -15.96 7.25
CA GLN A 179 3.03 -17.25 7.75
C GLN A 179 2.76 -17.39 9.25
N ASN A 180 2.62 -18.62 9.74
CA ASN A 180 2.32 -18.85 11.16
C ASN A 180 3.51 -18.57 12.10
N LYS A 181 4.73 -18.52 11.56
CA LYS A 181 5.97 -18.29 12.30
C LYS A 181 6.83 -17.30 11.55
N ARG A 182 7.58 -16.48 12.29
CA ARG A 182 8.68 -15.69 11.73
C ARG A 182 9.84 -16.61 11.35
N GLY A 183 10.46 -16.37 10.20
CA GLY A 183 11.59 -17.13 9.68
C GLY A 183 11.81 -16.88 8.19
N PRO A 184 12.62 -17.72 7.51
CA PRO A 184 12.82 -17.60 6.07
C PRO A 184 11.55 -17.96 5.30
N ILE A 185 11.23 -17.14 4.29
CA ILE A 185 10.11 -17.31 3.37
C ILE A 185 10.68 -17.32 1.95
N PHE A 186 10.39 -18.36 1.19
CA PHE A 186 10.83 -18.49 -0.20
C PHE A 186 9.66 -18.20 -1.13
N ILE A 187 9.87 -17.27 -2.05
CA ILE A 187 8.85 -16.83 -2.99
C ILE A 187 9.33 -17.12 -4.41
N THR A 188 8.45 -17.76 -5.18
CA THR A 188 8.57 -17.84 -6.63
C THR A 188 7.39 -17.11 -7.25
N VAL A 189 7.65 -16.20 -8.17
CA VAL A 189 6.63 -15.48 -8.94
C VAL A 189 6.83 -15.80 -10.42
N ARG A 190 5.72 -16.03 -11.12
CA ARG A 190 5.72 -16.33 -12.54
C ARG A 190 4.71 -15.45 -13.26
N ASN A 191 5.16 -14.82 -14.34
CA ASN A 191 4.27 -14.11 -15.24
C ASN A 191 3.41 -15.12 -16.03
N THR A 192 2.14 -14.80 -16.27
CA THR A 192 1.23 -15.69 -17.01
C THR A 192 0.92 -15.12 -18.38
N ALA A 193 0.28 -15.93 -19.23
CA ALA A 193 -0.29 -15.45 -20.48
C ALA A 193 -1.69 -14.81 -20.30
N TYR A 194 -2.17 -14.67 -19.06
CA TYR A 194 -3.49 -14.16 -18.75
C TYR A 194 -3.45 -12.66 -18.46
N LYS A 195 -4.59 -12.00 -18.69
CA LYS A 195 -4.80 -10.59 -18.39
C LYS A 195 -6.28 -10.33 -18.10
N ASP A 196 -6.57 -9.22 -17.42
CA ASP A 196 -7.91 -8.66 -17.43
C ASP A 196 -8.32 -8.33 -18.87
N HIS A 197 -9.58 -8.60 -19.23
CA HIS A 197 -10.10 -8.34 -20.58
C HIS A 197 -9.94 -6.87 -21.03
N ARG A 198 -9.86 -5.93 -20.08
CA ARG A 198 -9.63 -4.50 -20.33
C ARG A 198 -8.16 -4.13 -20.47
N SER A 199 -7.25 -4.99 -19.98
CA SER A 199 -5.82 -4.76 -20.09
C SER A 199 -5.35 -4.88 -21.54
N ARG A 200 -4.40 -4.05 -21.92
CA ARG A 200 -3.81 -4.00 -23.25
C ARG A 200 -2.61 -4.93 -23.40
N GLY A 201 -2.08 -5.46 -22.29
CA GLY A 201 -0.85 -6.26 -22.24
C GLY A 201 -0.91 -7.36 -21.18
N MET A 202 0.21 -8.03 -20.99
CA MET A 202 0.41 -9.08 -19.98
C MET A 202 1.68 -8.80 -19.16
N GLU A 203 1.92 -7.52 -18.89
CA GLU A 203 3.21 -7.06 -18.39
C GLU A 203 3.28 -7.09 -16.88
N LEU A 204 4.44 -7.53 -16.38
CA LEU A 204 4.79 -7.54 -14.98
C LEU A 204 5.91 -6.53 -14.72
N ARG A 205 5.65 -5.57 -13.83
CA ARG A 205 6.58 -4.50 -13.46
C ARG A 205 6.82 -4.50 -11.96
N VAL A 206 7.96 -5.01 -11.51
CA VAL A 206 8.30 -5.12 -10.10
C VAL A 206 9.15 -3.92 -9.66
N LEU A 207 8.56 -3.00 -8.88
CA LEU A 207 9.25 -1.85 -8.31
C LEU A 207 10.09 -2.23 -7.09
N LYS A 208 9.50 -3.00 -6.17
CA LYS A 208 10.13 -3.43 -4.91
C LYS A 208 9.64 -4.82 -4.52
N LEU A 209 10.45 -5.50 -3.71
CA LEU A 209 10.00 -6.67 -2.97
C LEU A 209 9.61 -6.21 -1.57
N LEU A 210 8.59 -6.82 -0.99
CA LEU A 210 8.07 -6.47 0.34
C LEU A 210 8.38 -7.62 1.30
N MET A 211 8.74 -7.27 2.53
CA MET A 211 8.88 -8.21 3.64
C MET A 211 8.33 -7.60 4.93
N SER A 212 7.93 -8.45 5.88
CA SER A 212 7.57 -8.04 7.24
C SER A 212 7.61 -9.21 8.22
#